data_AF-A0A4Q4V5Y7-F1
#
_entry.id   AF-A0A4Q4V5Y7-F1
#
_cell.length_a   1.000
_cell.length_b   1.000
_cell.length_c   1.000
_cell.angle_alpha   90.00
_cell.angle_beta   90.00
_cell.angle_gamma   90.00
#
_symmetry.space_group_name_H-M   'P 1'
#
loop_
_entity.id
_entity.type
_entity.pdbx_description
1 polymer ?
#
loop_
_entity_poly.entity_id
_entity_poly.type
_entity_poly.pdbx_seq_one_letter_code
_entity_poly.pdbx_strand_id
1 'polypeptide(L)'
;MDKKLQIQNMGHIYGNAEAVIVMPGGVAAAQDAEYAAPWITRAWTLQEATLCANTHVLILHPELAPGYDYEAAMSGSVYNITNIEGDLALSELQSLLRSWRVTIKKIDKETRETISSKEFAARCFGDDKRIISALQGVLAGHTPAMKRSAAWRSIWLRTSTKPQDMVFSVMHVLGVQIDVDYDRTREDLILELARKSASLPSWLDIGEGVPFDPRYGLVPALPPFNPNHTPAYIVGDASVPVGEFITKEQYISDYDIKILTPATASHDGDIVCAKILEIHLR
;
A
#
# COMPACT_ATOMS: atom_id res chain seq x y z
N MET A 1 -23.27 -15.81 6.62
CA MET A 1 -22.13 -16.08 5.71
C MET A 1 -20.92 -16.36 6.59
N ASP A 2 -20.19 -17.44 6.35
CA ASP A 2 -19.01 -17.79 7.13
C ASP A 2 -17.90 -16.74 6.91
N LYS A 3 -17.46 -16.07 7.99
CA LYS A 3 -16.43 -15.03 7.94
C LYS A 3 -15.11 -15.56 7.39
N LYS A 4 -14.77 -16.82 7.68
CA LYS A 4 -13.58 -17.49 7.15
C LYS A 4 -13.65 -17.58 5.63
N LEU A 5 -14.78 -18.08 5.11
CA LEU A 5 -15.03 -18.18 3.68
C LEU A 5 -15.03 -16.80 3.00
N GLN A 6 -15.58 -15.77 3.66
CA GLN A 6 -15.54 -14.41 3.14
C GLN A 6 -14.09 -13.94 2.95
N ILE A 7 -13.27 -13.99 4.01
CA ILE A 7 -11.86 -13.54 3.99
C ILE A 7 -11.05 -14.32 2.94
N GLN A 8 -11.26 -15.64 2.84
CA GLN A 8 -10.61 -16.49 1.86
C GLN A 8 -10.88 -16.04 0.41
N ASN A 9 -12.06 -15.47 0.15
CA ASN A 9 -12.50 -15.07 -1.19
C ASN A 9 -12.38 -13.56 -1.47
N MET A 10 -12.06 -12.71 -0.48
CA MET A 10 -12.00 -11.25 -0.65
C MET A 10 -11.09 -10.84 -1.82
N GLY A 11 -9.98 -11.53 -2.02
CA GLY A 11 -9.06 -11.21 -3.12
C GLY A 11 -9.68 -11.43 -4.48
N HIS A 12 -10.39 -12.55 -4.64
CA HIS A 12 -11.11 -12.86 -5.87
C HIS A 12 -12.28 -11.89 -6.11
N ILE A 13 -12.96 -11.43 -5.05
CA ILE A 13 -14.05 -10.45 -5.19
C ILE A 13 -13.51 -9.15 -5.82
N TYR A 14 -12.43 -8.58 -5.29
CA TYR A 14 -11.86 -7.34 -5.85
C TYR A 14 -11.16 -7.57 -7.19
N GLY A 15 -10.42 -8.67 -7.35
CA GLY A 15 -9.71 -8.97 -8.58
C GLY A 15 -10.63 -9.24 -9.78
N ASN A 16 -11.88 -9.65 -9.55
CA ASN A 16 -12.88 -9.88 -10.61
C ASN A 16 -13.91 -8.73 -10.71
N ALA A 17 -13.77 -7.66 -9.95
CA ALA A 17 -14.68 -6.53 -10.01
C ALA A 17 -14.42 -5.70 -11.29
N GLU A 18 -15.50 -5.30 -11.96
CA GLU A 18 -15.44 -4.38 -13.12
C GLU A 18 -14.89 -3.01 -12.72
N ALA A 19 -15.26 -2.54 -11.53
CA ALA A 19 -14.77 -1.33 -10.91
C ALA A 19 -14.82 -1.44 -9.40
N VAL A 20 -13.89 -0.77 -8.72
CA VAL A 20 -13.94 -0.56 -7.26
C VAL A 20 -14.04 0.93 -6.98
N ILE A 21 -14.95 1.31 -6.09
CA ILE A 21 -15.08 2.68 -5.60
C ILE A 21 -14.64 2.72 -4.15
N VAL A 22 -13.52 3.40 -3.90
CA VAL A 22 -12.99 3.69 -2.57
C VAL A 22 -13.69 4.94 -2.02
N MET A 23 -14.15 4.84 -0.79
CA MET A 23 -14.73 5.96 -0.03
C MET A 23 -13.85 6.22 1.20
N PRO A 24 -12.89 7.16 1.17
CA PRO A 24 -11.95 7.36 2.27
C PRO A 24 -12.64 7.74 3.59
N GLY A 25 -13.75 8.48 3.52
CA GLY A 25 -14.60 8.84 4.67
C GLY A 25 -15.52 7.72 5.15
N GLY A 26 -15.54 6.57 4.47
CA GLY A 26 -16.50 5.49 4.68
C GLY A 26 -17.82 5.69 3.94
N VAL A 27 -18.74 4.74 4.09
CA VAL A 27 -20.00 4.67 3.33
C VAL A 27 -21.02 5.77 3.68
N ALA A 28 -20.82 6.50 4.78
CA ALA A 28 -21.77 7.47 5.30
C ALA A 28 -21.54 8.90 4.80
N ALA A 29 -20.37 9.21 4.24
CA ALA A 29 -20.04 10.53 3.72
C ALA A 29 -18.87 10.47 2.74
N ALA A 30 -19.00 11.19 1.62
CA ALA A 30 -17.86 11.46 0.75
C ALA A 30 -16.86 12.36 1.49
N GLN A 31 -15.57 12.02 1.36
CA GLN A 31 -14.49 12.76 2.01
C GLN A 31 -14.04 13.90 1.11
N ASP A 32 -13.92 15.11 1.65
CA ASP A 32 -13.26 16.20 0.93
C ASP A 32 -11.80 15.81 0.67
N ALA A 33 -11.38 15.96 -0.59
CA ALA A 33 -10.08 15.55 -1.05
C ALA A 33 -8.91 16.20 -0.28
N GLU A 34 -9.10 17.40 0.26
CA GLU A 34 -8.09 18.17 1.00
C GLU A 34 -8.10 17.92 2.52
N TYR A 35 -8.98 17.04 3.01
CA TYR A 35 -9.07 16.66 4.43
C TYR A 35 -8.66 15.21 4.68
N ALA A 36 -7.90 14.98 5.75
CA ALA A 36 -7.37 13.66 6.08
C ALA A 36 -8.41 12.64 6.54
N ALA A 37 -8.32 11.41 6.03
CA ALA A 37 -9.06 10.26 6.53
C ALA A 37 -8.10 9.10 6.86
N PRO A 38 -8.42 8.25 7.86
CA PRO A 38 -7.57 7.14 8.27
C PRO A 38 -7.68 5.91 7.33
N TRP A 39 -8.31 6.04 6.16
CA TRP A 39 -8.60 4.90 5.29
C TRP A 39 -7.35 4.11 4.89
N ILE A 40 -6.26 4.80 4.50
CA ILE A 40 -5.06 4.11 4.01
C ILE A 40 -4.36 3.30 5.10
N THR A 41 -4.58 3.63 6.37
CA THR A 41 -3.90 2.96 7.49
C THR A 41 -4.53 1.61 7.80
N ARG A 42 -5.74 1.33 7.34
CA ARG A 42 -6.43 0.05 7.61
C ARG A 42 -5.85 -1.08 6.76
N ALA A 43 -5.64 -2.26 7.34
CA ALA A 43 -5.04 -3.41 6.65
C ALA A 43 -5.79 -3.81 5.37
N TRP A 44 -7.11 -4.00 5.49
CA TRP A 44 -7.99 -4.45 4.40
C TRP A 44 -8.04 -3.51 3.19
N THR A 45 -7.77 -2.22 3.38
CA THR A 45 -7.89 -1.24 2.29
C THR A 45 -6.80 -1.40 1.23
N LEU A 46 -5.70 -2.12 1.52
CA LEU A 46 -4.68 -2.42 0.51
C LEU A 46 -5.27 -3.29 -0.60
N GLN A 47 -5.86 -4.43 -0.22
CA GLN A 47 -6.39 -5.39 -1.17
C GLN A 47 -7.59 -4.81 -1.94
N GLU A 48 -8.46 -4.10 -1.22
CA GLU A 48 -9.59 -3.33 -1.79
C GLU A 48 -9.12 -2.40 -2.92
N ALA A 49 -8.02 -1.70 -2.70
CA ALA A 49 -7.56 -0.63 -3.58
C ALA A 49 -6.68 -1.10 -4.74
N THR A 50 -6.12 -2.31 -4.69
CA THR A 50 -4.98 -2.68 -5.57
C THR A 50 -5.24 -3.88 -6.46
N LEU A 51 -6.22 -4.73 -6.14
CA LEU A 51 -6.50 -5.91 -6.96
C LEU A 51 -7.35 -5.60 -8.21
N CYS A 52 -8.20 -4.58 -8.15
CA CYS A 52 -8.94 -4.11 -9.31
C CYS A 52 -8.13 -3.04 -10.03
N ALA A 53 -7.85 -3.25 -11.32
CA ALA A 53 -7.17 -2.24 -12.14
C ALA A 53 -8.01 -0.96 -12.31
N ASN A 54 -9.34 -1.09 -12.27
CA ASN A 54 -10.29 -0.01 -12.44
C ASN A 54 -10.78 0.52 -11.08
N THR A 55 -9.86 1.10 -10.30
CA THR A 55 -10.16 1.61 -8.95
C THR A 55 -10.28 3.13 -8.93
N HIS A 56 -11.44 3.61 -8.48
CA HIS A 56 -11.76 5.03 -8.33
C HIS A 56 -11.93 5.41 -6.87
N VAL A 57 -11.85 6.70 -6.58
CA VAL A 57 -12.07 7.29 -5.27
C VAL A 57 -13.21 8.29 -5.38
N LEU A 58 -14.22 8.12 -4.53
CA LEU A 58 -15.31 9.07 -4.37
C LEU A 58 -14.91 10.13 -3.34
N ILE A 59 -14.92 11.39 -3.78
CA ILE A 59 -14.50 12.55 -3.00
C ILE A 59 -15.51 13.70 -3.14
N LEU A 60 -15.45 14.63 -2.19
CA LEU A 60 -16.00 15.97 -2.40
C LEU A 60 -14.94 16.83 -3.10
N HIS A 61 -15.31 17.40 -4.23
CA HIS A 61 -14.49 18.32 -5.01
C HIS A 61 -15.39 19.30 -5.77
N PRO A 62 -15.12 20.62 -5.73
CA PRO A 62 -15.94 21.61 -6.43
C PRO A 62 -16.06 21.30 -7.92
N GLU A 63 -17.24 21.58 -8.49
CA GLU A 63 -17.48 21.38 -9.91
C GLU A 63 -16.45 22.14 -10.77
N LEU A 64 -15.89 21.43 -11.74
CA LEU A 64 -14.96 22.01 -12.70
C LEU A 64 -15.76 22.83 -13.72
N ALA A 65 -15.43 24.12 -13.83
CA ALA A 65 -16.19 25.04 -14.65
C ALA A 65 -16.12 24.64 -16.14
N PRO A 66 -17.26 24.63 -16.86
CA PRO A 66 -17.25 24.38 -18.29
C PRO A 66 -16.44 25.45 -19.04
N GLY A 67 -15.84 25.08 -20.17
CA GLY A 67 -14.99 25.98 -20.97
C GLY A 67 -13.52 26.06 -20.52
N TYR A 68 -13.13 25.36 -19.45
CA TYR A 68 -11.76 25.34 -18.96
C TYR A 68 -11.14 23.94 -18.95
N ASP A 69 -9.84 23.87 -19.22
CA ASP A 69 -8.99 22.71 -18.95
C ASP A 69 -8.29 22.88 -17.58
N TYR A 70 -8.00 21.77 -16.92
CA TYR A 70 -7.33 21.75 -15.62
C TYR A 70 -6.08 20.86 -15.69
N GLU A 71 -4.92 21.44 -15.38
CA GLU A 71 -3.63 20.77 -15.50
C GLU A 71 -2.86 20.78 -14.17
N ALA A 72 -2.24 19.65 -13.82
CA ALA A 72 -1.34 19.55 -12.68
C ALA A 72 0.09 19.93 -13.10
N ALA A 73 0.59 21.07 -12.61
CA ALA A 73 1.84 21.69 -13.05
C ALA A 73 3.12 20.87 -12.79
N MET A 74 3.07 19.87 -11.89
CA MET A 74 4.26 19.09 -11.50
C MET A 74 4.49 17.82 -12.33
N SER A 75 3.51 17.35 -13.08
CA SER A 75 3.63 16.10 -13.84
C SER A 75 3.23 16.22 -15.31
N GLY A 76 2.73 17.39 -15.74
CA GLY A 76 2.10 17.56 -17.06
C GLY A 76 0.92 16.60 -17.28
N SER A 77 0.46 15.94 -16.21
CA SER A 77 -0.65 14.98 -16.27
C SER A 77 -1.96 15.73 -16.13
N VAL A 78 -2.96 15.27 -16.86
CA VAL A 78 -4.30 15.84 -16.80
C VAL A 78 -4.86 15.66 -15.39
N TYR A 79 -5.38 16.75 -14.80
CA TYR A 79 -6.09 16.69 -13.54
C TYR A 79 -7.50 16.14 -13.79
N ASN A 80 -7.63 14.81 -13.79
CA ASN A 80 -8.87 14.13 -14.14
C ASN A 80 -9.74 13.90 -12.91
N ILE A 81 -10.76 14.76 -12.78
CA ILE A 81 -11.86 14.60 -11.83
C ILE A 81 -13.17 14.64 -12.61
N THR A 82 -13.99 13.61 -12.45
CA THR A 82 -15.31 13.50 -13.04
C THR A 82 -16.36 13.88 -12.01
N ASN A 83 -16.99 15.03 -12.18
CA ASN A 83 -18.14 15.42 -11.36
C ASN A 83 -19.32 14.49 -11.64
N ILE A 84 -19.96 13.98 -10.59
CA ILE A 84 -21.14 13.12 -10.65
C ILE A 84 -22.39 13.97 -10.41
N GLU A 85 -22.46 14.61 -9.25
CA GLU A 85 -23.63 15.37 -8.80
C GLU A 85 -23.21 16.37 -7.70
N GLY A 86 -23.50 17.66 -7.92
CA GLY A 86 -23.04 18.72 -7.01
C GLY A 86 -21.52 18.66 -6.84
N ASP A 87 -21.06 18.65 -5.58
CA ASP A 87 -19.64 18.53 -5.26
C ASP A 87 -19.13 17.08 -5.21
N LEU A 88 -19.97 16.07 -5.52
CA LEU A 88 -19.52 14.68 -5.57
C LEU A 88 -18.76 14.43 -6.86
N ALA A 89 -17.55 13.88 -6.72
CA ALA A 89 -16.72 13.56 -7.87
C ALA A 89 -15.97 12.24 -7.72
N LEU A 90 -15.61 11.65 -8.86
CA LEU A 90 -14.74 10.49 -8.96
C LEU A 90 -13.38 10.90 -9.52
N SER A 91 -12.33 10.28 -9.00
CA SER A 91 -11.01 10.29 -9.61
C SER A 91 -10.42 8.90 -9.58
N GLU A 92 -9.60 8.56 -10.57
CA GLU A 92 -8.81 7.33 -10.52
C GLU A 92 -7.87 7.37 -9.31
N LEU A 93 -7.82 6.29 -8.52
CA LEU A 93 -7.01 6.22 -7.31
C LEU A 93 -5.53 6.54 -7.56
N GLN A 94 -4.95 5.97 -8.62
CA GLN A 94 -3.53 6.18 -8.93
C GLN A 94 -3.25 7.65 -9.30
N SER A 95 -4.11 8.26 -10.09
CA SER A 95 -4.01 9.68 -10.46
C SER A 95 -4.13 10.58 -9.24
N LEU A 96 -5.13 10.36 -8.38
CA LEU A 96 -5.34 11.17 -7.17
C LEU A 96 -4.19 11.01 -6.15
N LEU A 97 -3.65 9.80 -5.98
CA LEU A 97 -2.48 9.56 -5.12
C LEU A 97 -1.23 10.29 -5.61
N ARG A 98 -1.04 10.43 -6.93
CA ARG A 98 0.08 11.21 -7.50
C ARG A 98 -0.11 12.71 -7.29
N SER A 99 -1.36 13.17 -7.16
CA SER A 99 -1.73 14.54 -6.84
C SER A 99 -1.66 14.88 -5.35
N TRP A 100 -0.78 14.22 -4.59
CA TRP A 100 -0.58 14.45 -3.16
C TRP A 100 -0.40 15.94 -2.81
N ARG A 101 0.41 16.65 -3.60
CA ARG A 101 0.57 18.11 -3.58
C ARG A 101 0.92 18.57 -4.97
N VAL A 102 0.03 19.31 -5.60
CA VAL A 102 0.21 19.84 -6.95
C VAL A 102 -0.36 21.24 -7.03
N THR A 103 0.16 22.00 -8.00
CA THR A 103 -0.48 23.24 -8.41
C THR A 103 -1.42 22.92 -9.58
N ILE A 104 -2.71 23.21 -9.43
CA ILE A 104 -3.70 23.10 -10.48
C ILE A 104 -3.79 24.43 -11.19
N LYS A 105 -3.57 24.41 -12.51
CA LYS A 105 -3.80 25.55 -13.40
C LYS A 105 -5.18 25.42 -14.04
N LYS A 106 -5.95 26.51 -14.03
CA LYS A 106 -7.20 26.67 -14.78
C LYS A 106 -6.86 27.37 -16.09
N ILE A 107 -7.08 26.69 -17.22
CA ILE A 107 -6.69 27.15 -18.55
C ILE A 107 -7.95 27.35 -19.40
N ASP A 108 -8.07 28.48 -20.06
CA ASP A 108 -9.17 28.73 -21.00
C ASP A 108 -9.03 27.86 -22.26
N LYS A 109 -10.10 27.14 -22.65
CA LYS A 109 -10.04 26.23 -23.80
C LYS A 109 -9.84 26.94 -25.13
N GLU A 110 -10.32 28.17 -25.27
CA GLU A 110 -10.26 28.92 -26.51
C GLU A 110 -8.94 29.68 -26.63
N THR A 111 -8.55 30.43 -25.59
CA THR A 111 -7.35 31.29 -25.65
C THR A 111 -6.07 30.54 -25.27
N ARG A 112 -6.21 29.40 -24.58
CA ARG A 112 -5.09 28.63 -23.97
C ARG A 112 -4.31 29.43 -22.93
N GLU A 113 -4.87 30.52 -22.43
CA GLU A 113 -4.28 31.31 -21.35
C GLU A 113 -4.57 30.70 -19.98
N THR A 114 -3.60 30.78 -19.07
CA THR A 114 -3.80 30.41 -17.67
C THR A 114 -4.56 31.52 -16.96
N ILE A 115 -5.78 31.22 -16.52
CA ILE A 115 -6.68 32.17 -15.85
C ILE A 115 -6.38 32.24 -14.35
N SER A 116 -6.10 31.10 -13.74
CA SER A 116 -5.75 31.02 -12.32
C SER A 116 -4.92 29.79 -12.01
N SER A 117 -4.33 29.79 -10.82
CA SER A 117 -3.50 28.72 -10.32
C SER A 117 -3.75 28.57 -8.82
N LYS A 118 -4.04 27.37 -8.34
CA LYS A 118 -4.29 27.07 -6.92
C LYS A 118 -3.46 25.84 -6.50
N GLU A 119 -2.96 25.84 -5.27
CA GLU A 119 -2.45 24.62 -4.66
C GLU A 119 -3.59 23.66 -4.33
N PHE A 120 -3.36 22.38 -4.57
CA PHE A 120 -4.25 21.28 -4.21
C PHE A 120 -3.43 20.18 -3.58
N ALA A 121 -3.96 19.59 -2.51
CA ALA A 121 -3.35 18.45 -1.86
C ALA A 121 -4.38 17.35 -1.63
N ALA A 122 -4.21 16.19 -2.28
CA ALA A 122 -5.04 15.01 -2.06
C ALA A 122 -4.74 14.35 -0.70
N ARG A 123 -5.18 14.98 0.38
CA ARG A 123 -5.02 14.56 1.77
C ARG A 123 -6.03 13.52 2.23
N CYS A 124 -7.08 13.23 1.46
CA CYS A 124 -8.07 12.20 1.81
C CYS A 124 -7.51 10.80 2.11
N PHE A 125 -6.23 10.55 1.83
CA PHE A 125 -5.53 9.32 2.21
C PHE A 125 -4.72 9.44 3.51
N GLY A 126 -4.69 10.57 4.21
CA GLY A 126 -3.83 10.84 5.38
C GLY A 126 -2.68 11.79 5.03
N ASP A 127 -1.71 11.97 5.95
CA ASP A 127 -0.50 12.82 5.77
C ASP A 127 0.83 12.01 5.74
N ASP A 128 0.79 10.70 5.98
CA ASP A 128 2.00 9.87 6.08
C ASP A 128 2.53 9.44 4.70
N LYS A 129 3.63 10.06 4.27
CA LYS A 129 4.26 9.77 2.96
C LYS A 129 4.68 8.32 2.79
N ARG A 130 4.98 7.59 3.87
CA ARG A 130 5.50 6.21 3.79
C ARG A 130 4.40 5.25 3.37
N ILE A 131 3.23 5.38 3.98
CA ILE A 131 2.09 4.52 3.64
C ILE A 131 1.52 4.85 2.26
N ILE A 132 1.60 6.12 1.85
CA ILE A 132 1.25 6.56 0.50
C ILE A 132 2.24 6.00 -0.52
N SER A 133 3.55 6.12 -0.26
CA SER A 133 4.59 5.57 -1.12
C SER A 133 4.47 4.05 -1.24
N ALA A 134 4.13 3.34 -0.16
CA ALA A 134 3.86 1.91 -0.19
C ALA A 134 2.63 1.56 -1.05
N LEU A 135 1.51 2.27 -0.90
CA LEU A 135 0.33 2.04 -1.76
C LEU A 135 0.63 2.36 -3.23
N GLN A 136 1.32 3.48 -3.50
CA GLN A 136 1.76 3.86 -4.84
C GLN A 136 2.71 2.81 -5.43
N GLY A 137 3.62 2.23 -4.65
CA GLY A 137 4.52 1.17 -5.09
C GLY A 137 3.79 -0.08 -5.56
N VAL A 138 2.69 -0.47 -4.90
CA VAL A 138 1.84 -1.58 -5.34
C VAL A 138 1.13 -1.25 -6.66
N LEU A 139 0.57 -0.05 -6.79
CA LEU A 139 -0.19 0.38 -7.97
C LEU A 139 0.70 0.65 -9.19
N ALA A 140 1.85 1.31 -8.99
CA ALA A 140 2.67 1.90 -10.05
C ALA A 140 4.06 1.27 -10.20
N GLY A 141 4.41 0.26 -9.39
CA GLY A 141 5.71 -0.42 -9.52
C GLY A 141 5.91 -1.00 -10.92
N HIS A 142 7.09 -0.77 -11.52
CA HIS A 142 7.38 -1.19 -12.89
C HIS A 142 7.68 -2.68 -13.02
N THR A 143 8.12 -3.33 -11.94
CA THR A 143 8.40 -4.77 -11.90
C THR A 143 7.58 -5.48 -10.83
N PRO A 144 7.35 -6.79 -10.95
CA PRO A 144 6.71 -7.58 -9.90
C PRO A 144 7.44 -7.50 -8.55
N ALA A 145 8.78 -7.39 -8.55
CA ALA A 145 9.58 -7.21 -7.35
C ALA A 145 9.19 -5.92 -6.61
N MET A 146 9.17 -4.78 -7.31
CA MET A 146 8.79 -3.50 -6.71
C MET A 146 7.39 -3.54 -6.10
N LYS A 147 6.41 -4.09 -6.84
CA LYS A 147 5.02 -4.17 -6.36
C LYS A 147 4.90 -5.05 -5.11
N ARG A 148 5.61 -6.19 -5.08
CA ARG A 148 5.60 -7.10 -3.92
C ARG A 148 6.33 -6.50 -2.72
N SER A 149 7.46 -5.82 -2.91
CA SER A 149 8.15 -5.11 -1.83
C SER A 149 7.26 -4.05 -1.20
N ALA A 150 6.53 -3.28 -2.02
CA ALA A 150 5.57 -2.29 -1.57
C ALA A 150 4.39 -2.93 -0.78
N ALA A 151 3.94 -4.11 -1.20
CA ALA A 151 2.94 -4.89 -0.47
C ALA A 151 3.48 -5.38 0.89
N TRP A 152 4.73 -5.86 0.95
CA TRP A 152 5.40 -6.25 2.19
C TRP A 152 5.56 -5.07 3.16
N ARG A 153 6.02 -3.90 2.68
CA ARG A 153 6.09 -2.67 3.49
C ARG A 153 4.73 -2.28 4.07
N SER A 154 3.65 -2.50 3.32
CA SER A 154 2.30 -2.20 3.77
C SER A 154 1.86 -3.03 4.98
N ILE A 155 2.38 -4.24 5.18
CA ILE A 155 2.12 -5.06 6.37
C ILE A 155 2.65 -4.36 7.64
N TRP A 156 3.78 -3.66 7.56
CA TRP A 156 4.38 -2.99 8.72
C TRP A 156 3.77 -1.62 9.01
N LEU A 157 3.18 -0.97 8.01
CA LEU A 157 2.67 0.40 8.11
C LEU A 157 1.17 0.48 8.48
N ARG A 158 0.43 -0.61 8.35
CA ARG A 158 -1.03 -0.63 8.52
C ARG A 158 -1.47 -1.09 9.91
N THR A 159 -2.72 -0.84 10.23
CA THR A 159 -3.41 -1.17 11.46
C THR A 159 -4.55 -2.14 11.19
N SER A 160 -4.90 -2.94 12.18
CA SER A 160 -6.04 -3.85 12.11
C SER A 160 -6.60 -4.12 13.50
N THR A 161 -7.79 -4.69 13.56
CA THR A 161 -8.40 -5.13 14.82
C THR A 161 -7.85 -6.49 15.26
N LYS A 162 -7.47 -7.35 14.31
CA LYS A 162 -6.92 -8.69 14.57
C LYS A 162 -5.53 -8.81 13.94
N PRO A 163 -4.53 -9.34 14.66
CA PRO A 163 -3.16 -9.37 14.15
C PRO A 163 -3.02 -10.22 12.89
N GLN A 164 -3.84 -11.25 12.72
CA GLN A 164 -3.87 -12.10 11.51
C GLN A 164 -4.35 -11.36 10.27
N ASP A 165 -5.23 -10.34 10.42
CA ASP A 165 -5.72 -9.55 9.29
C ASP A 165 -4.60 -8.80 8.58
N MET A 166 -3.49 -8.49 9.27
CA MET A 166 -2.29 -7.91 8.66
C MET A 166 -1.68 -8.79 7.57
N VAL A 167 -1.85 -10.11 7.68
CA VAL A 167 -1.35 -11.10 6.72
C VAL A 167 -2.42 -11.43 5.70
N PHE A 168 -3.66 -11.68 6.14
CA PHE A 168 -4.75 -12.01 5.23
C PHE A 168 -5.10 -10.87 4.26
N SER A 169 -4.91 -9.61 4.66
CA SER A 169 -5.19 -8.44 3.81
C SER A 169 -4.16 -8.19 2.70
N VAL A 170 -3.08 -9.00 2.62
CA VAL A 170 -2.02 -8.82 1.62
C VAL A 170 -1.77 -10.07 0.78
N MET A 171 -2.23 -11.25 1.22
CA MET A 171 -1.87 -12.53 0.61
C MET A 171 -2.13 -12.58 -0.90
N HIS A 172 -3.29 -12.08 -1.36
CA HIS A 172 -3.63 -12.06 -2.78
C HIS A 172 -2.85 -11.00 -3.57
N VAL A 173 -2.46 -9.89 -2.94
CA VAL A 173 -1.59 -8.87 -3.56
C VAL A 173 -0.20 -9.47 -3.83
N LEU A 174 0.25 -10.38 -2.97
CA LEU A 174 1.50 -11.16 -3.13
C LEU A 174 1.32 -12.40 -4.02
N GLY A 175 0.11 -12.70 -4.50
CA GLY A 175 -0.19 -13.89 -5.30
C GLY A 175 -0.13 -15.20 -4.51
N VAL A 176 -0.37 -15.14 -3.20
CA VAL A 176 -0.30 -16.26 -2.27
C VAL A 176 -1.68 -16.56 -1.69
N GLN A 177 -1.98 -17.85 -1.50
CA GLN A 177 -3.14 -18.32 -0.75
C GLN A 177 -2.70 -18.96 0.58
N ILE A 178 -3.22 -18.42 1.68
CA ILE A 178 -3.08 -18.95 3.04
C ILE A 178 -4.47 -19.32 3.55
N ASP A 179 -4.60 -20.47 4.19
CA ASP A 179 -5.86 -20.89 4.80
C ASP A 179 -6.21 -19.97 5.97
N VAL A 180 -7.42 -19.42 5.93
CA VAL A 180 -7.86 -18.47 6.94
C VAL A 180 -8.17 -19.21 8.24
N ASP A 181 -7.36 -18.98 9.25
CA ASP A 181 -7.51 -19.56 10.57
C ASP A 181 -7.05 -18.56 11.63
N TYR A 182 -7.97 -18.16 12.50
CA TYR A 182 -7.71 -17.18 13.56
C TYR A 182 -7.13 -17.81 14.84
N ASP A 183 -7.09 -19.14 14.92
CA ASP A 183 -6.41 -19.85 16.03
C ASP A 183 -4.88 -19.85 15.83
N ARG A 184 -4.42 -19.55 14.61
CA ARG A 184 -2.99 -19.40 14.28
C ARG A 184 -2.45 -18.05 14.71
N THR A 185 -1.17 -18.04 15.10
CA THR A 185 -0.47 -16.79 15.43
C THR A 185 -0.16 -15.98 14.18
N ARG A 186 -0.01 -14.66 14.32
CA ARG A 186 0.42 -13.78 13.22
C ARG A 186 1.82 -14.15 12.74
N GLU A 187 2.66 -14.58 13.66
CA GLU A 187 4.03 -15.01 13.46
C GLU A 187 4.10 -16.27 12.57
N ASP A 188 3.26 -17.28 12.81
CA ASP A 188 3.20 -18.46 11.94
C ASP A 188 2.72 -18.09 10.52
N LEU A 189 1.75 -17.17 10.45
CA LEU A 189 1.18 -16.70 9.19
C LEU A 189 2.17 -15.88 8.38
N ILE A 190 2.98 -15.00 9.00
CA ILE A 190 4.00 -14.21 8.28
C ILE A 190 5.10 -15.11 7.71
N LEU A 191 5.50 -16.15 8.45
CA LEU A 191 6.51 -17.12 8.01
C LEU A 191 5.97 -18.00 6.88
N GLU A 192 4.71 -18.40 6.92
CA GLU A 192 4.07 -19.06 5.77
C GLU A 192 3.98 -18.13 4.55
N LEU A 193 3.63 -16.86 4.75
CA LEU A 193 3.57 -15.88 3.67
C LEU A 193 4.94 -15.69 2.99
N ALA A 194 6.01 -15.58 3.79
CA ALA A 194 7.38 -15.50 3.28
C ALA A 194 7.74 -16.75 2.47
N ARG A 195 7.51 -17.96 3.02
CA ARG A 195 7.77 -19.23 2.33
C ARG A 195 7.04 -19.34 0.99
N LYS A 196 5.74 -19.02 0.97
CA LYS A 196 4.92 -19.12 -0.25
C LYS A 196 5.22 -18.03 -1.28
N SER A 197 5.83 -16.91 -0.88
CA SER A 197 6.24 -15.83 -1.79
C SER A 197 7.74 -15.84 -2.12
N ALA A 198 8.49 -16.85 -1.68
CA ALA A 198 9.95 -16.92 -1.77
C ALA A 198 10.54 -16.89 -3.18
N SER A 199 9.73 -17.09 -4.23
CA SER A 199 10.15 -16.90 -5.61
C SER A 199 10.64 -15.47 -5.90
N LEU A 200 10.13 -14.48 -5.14
CA LEU A 200 10.59 -13.10 -5.12
C LEU A 200 10.69 -12.67 -3.66
N PRO A 201 11.89 -12.72 -3.04
CA PRO A 201 12.11 -12.51 -1.62
C PRO A 201 12.00 -11.03 -1.21
N SER A 202 10.83 -10.47 -1.46
CA SER A 202 10.53 -9.05 -1.39
C SER A 202 10.38 -8.52 0.04
N TRP A 203 10.25 -9.41 1.02
CA TRP A 203 10.35 -9.03 2.43
C TRP A 203 11.76 -8.56 2.84
N LEU A 204 12.78 -8.84 2.02
CA LEU A 204 14.14 -8.32 2.23
C LEU A 204 14.25 -6.81 1.93
N ASP A 205 13.24 -6.23 1.27
CA ASP A 205 13.19 -4.82 0.89
C ASP A 205 12.17 -4.03 1.74
N ILE A 206 11.91 -4.47 2.98
CA ILE A 206 11.00 -3.79 3.90
C ILE A 206 11.64 -2.50 4.43
N GLY A 207 12.90 -2.54 4.83
CA GLY A 207 13.51 -1.45 5.56
C GLY A 207 14.95 -1.70 5.96
N GLU A 208 15.65 -0.63 6.31
CA GLU A 208 17.00 -0.68 6.86
C GLU A 208 16.97 -0.55 8.38
N GLY A 209 17.79 -1.34 9.08
CA GLY A 209 17.87 -1.29 10.54
C GLY A 209 16.60 -1.74 11.27
N VAL A 210 15.67 -2.42 10.59
CA VAL A 210 14.49 -3.02 11.22
C VAL A 210 14.96 -4.04 12.26
N PRO A 211 14.38 -4.06 13.48
CA PRO A 211 14.76 -5.04 14.50
C PRO A 211 14.73 -6.48 13.99
N PHE A 212 15.71 -7.27 14.42
CA PHE A 212 15.87 -8.67 14.08
C PHE A 212 15.47 -9.55 15.26
N ASP A 213 14.82 -10.69 14.97
CA ASP A 213 14.53 -11.73 15.94
C ASP A 213 14.89 -13.09 15.30
N PRO A 214 15.81 -13.87 15.90
CA PRO A 214 16.27 -15.13 15.35
C PRO A 214 15.15 -16.13 15.04
N ARG A 215 14.00 -16.02 15.71
CA ARG A 215 12.84 -16.90 15.49
C ARG A 215 12.19 -16.72 14.12
N TYR A 216 12.42 -15.59 13.45
CA TYR A 216 11.83 -15.29 12.14
C TYR A 216 12.80 -15.44 10.97
N GLY A 217 14.03 -15.91 11.21
CA GLY A 217 15.02 -16.08 10.16
C GLY A 217 15.29 -14.76 9.44
N LEU A 218 15.14 -14.74 8.12
CA LEU A 218 15.38 -13.53 7.30
C LEU A 218 14.19 -12.56 7.26
N VAL A 219 13.05 -12.91 7.86
CA VAL A 219 11.92 -11.99 7.97
C VAL A 219 12.19 -11.02 9.12
N PRO A 220 12.07 -9.70 8.93
CA PRO A 220 12.25 -8.74 10.01
C PRO A 220 11.31 -9.01 11.19
N ALA A 221 11.72 -8.63 12.40
CA ALA A 221 10.87 -8.80 13.57
C ALA A 221 9.55 -8.04 13.40
N LEU A 222 8.45 -8.69 13.76
CA LEU A 222 7.15 -8.02 13.78
C LEU A 222 7.07 -7.04 14.96
N PRO A 223 6.54 -5.83 14.78
CA PRO A 223 6.29 -4.92 15.90
C PRO A 223 5.26 -5.54 16.86
N PRO A 224 5.32 -5.20 18.16
CA PRO A 224 4.23 -5.48 19.09
C PRO A 224 2.88 -5.05 18.51
N PHE A 225 1.88 -5.91 18.64
CA PHE A 225 0.55 -5.64 18.10
C PHE A 225 -0.33 -4.96 19.12
N ASN A 226 -0.93 -3.83 18.74
CA ASN A 226 -1.99 -3.17 19.49
C ASN A 226 -3.15 -2.82 18.52
N PRO A 227 -4.38 -3.36 18.73
CA PRO A 227 -5.49 -3.18 17.80
C PRO A 227 -5.75 -1.73 17.41
N ASN A 228 -5.77 -1.45 16.10
CA ASN A 228 -6.06 -0.13 15.53
C ASN A 228 -5.11 1.01 15.96
N HIS A 229 -3.95 0.69 16.54
CA HIS A 229 -2.90 1.66 16.87
C HIS A 229 -1.78 1.66 15.83
N THR A 230 -1.13 2.81 15.65
CA THR A 230 0.05 2.95 14.80
C THR A 230 1.15 1.97 15.26
N PRO A 231 1.67 1.11 14.36
CA PRO A 231 2.73 0.17 14.72
C PRO A 231 4.00 0.88 15.17
N ALA A 232 4.59 0.41 16.27
CA ALA A 232 5.83 0.95 16.83
C ALA A 232 6.70 -0.16 17.41
N TYR A 233 8.01 -0.01 17.32
CA TYR A 233 8.98 -0.83 18.04
C TYR A 233 9.34 -0.20 19.37
N ILE A 234 9.74 -1.03 20.32
CA ILE A 234 10.37 -0.59 21.57
C ILE A 234 11.89 -0.68 21.38
N VAL A 235 12.57 0.47 21.39
CA VAL A 235 14.02 0.57 21.24
C VAL A 235 14.59 1.24 22.48
N GLY A 236 15.24 0.45 23.34
CA GLY A 236 15.55 0.88 24.71
C GLY A 236 14.25 1.18 25.46
N ASP A 237 14.14 2.40 26.01
CA ASP A 237 12.94 2.87 26.73
C ASP A 237 11.96 3.65 25.84
N ALA A 238 12.24 3.79 24.54
CA ALA A 238 11.45 4.62 23.62
C ALA A 238 10.55 3.77 22.69
N SER A 239 9.33 4.25 22.46
CA SER A 239 8.43 3.74 21.43
C SER A 239 8.67 4.50 20.12
N VAL A 240 9.24 3.81 19.13
CA VAL A 240 9.60 4.40 17.82
C VAL A 240 8.62 3.88 16.75
N PRO A 241 7.90 4.76 16.03
CA PRO A 241 7.01 4.33 14.94
C PRO A 241 7.74 3.48 13.91
N VAL A 242 7.11 2.39 13.48
CA VAL A 242 7.69 1.44 12.50
C VAL A 242 8.11 2.16 11.22
N GLY A 243 7.36 3.19 10.81
CA GLY A 243 7.66 3.98 9.63
C GLY A 243 9.03 4.66 9.63
N GLU A 244 9.74 4.77 10.77
CA GLU A 244 11.13 5.25 10.79
C GLU A 244 12.14 4.22 10.27
N PHE A 245 11.77 2.93 10.24
CA PHE A 245 12.62 1.84 9.76
C PHE A 245 12.29 1.41 8.32
N ILE A 246 11.15 1.85 7.78
CA ILE A 246 10.68 1.44 6.46
C ILE A 246 11.30 2.33 5.37
N THR A 247 11.88 1.70 4.36
CA THR A 247 12.52 2.39 3.23
C THR A 247 11.51 3.25 2.47
N LYS A 248 11.93 4.45 2.07
CA LYS A 248 11.10 5.44 1.37
C LYS A 248 11.45 5.43 -0.12
N GLU A 249 10.42 5.41 -0.97
CA GLU A 249 10.45 5.74 -2.42
C GLU A 249 11.32 4.84 -3.33
N GLN A 250 12.34 4.18 -2.80
CA GLN A 250 13.19 3.25 -3.52
C GLN A 250 12.70 1.82 -3.30
N TYR A 251 12.74 1.01 -4.36
CA TYR A 251 12.36 -0.39 -4.33
C TYR A 251 13.38 -1.20 -5.12
N ILE A 252 13.66 -2.41 -4.64
CA ILE A 252 14.43 -3.39 -5.41
C ILE A 252 13.60 -3.79 -6.64
N SER A 253 14.21 -3.65 -7.82
CA SER A 253 13.56 -3.98 -9.10
C SER A 253 13.73 -5.44 -9.51
N ASP A 254 14.74 -6.13 -9.00
CA ASP A 254 15.04 -7.53 -9.28
C ASP A 254 15.83 -8.21 -8.15
N TYR A 255 15.73 -9.54 -8.03
CA TYR A 255 16.41 -10.33 -7.01
C TYR A 255 17.23 -11.46 -7.64
N ASP A 256 18.55 -11.40 -7.51
CA ASP A 256 19.47 -12.50 -7.88
C ASP A 256 19.62 -13.57 -6.79
N ILE A 257 18.84 -13.47 -5.72
CA ILE A 257 18.87 -14.35 -4.55
C ILE A 257 17.75 -15.38 -4.67
N LYS A 258 18.07 -16.64 -4.42
CA LYS A 258 17.08 -17.71 -4.25
C LYS A 258 17.02 -18.13 -2.77
N ILE A 259 15.84 -17.99 -2.19
CA ILE A 259 15.56 -18.48 -0.84
C ILE A 259 14.97 -19.89 -0.95
N LEU A 260 15.66 -20.86 -0.37
CA LEU A 260 15.18 -22.23 -0.23
C LEU A 260 14.76 -22.43 1.22
N THR A 261 13.46 -22.34 1.49
CA THR A 261 12.91 -22.69 2.79
C THR A 261 12.31 -24.10 2.72
N PRO A 262 12.88 -25.11 3.39
CA PRO A 262 12.35 -26.47 3.40
C PRO A 262 10.90 -26.50 3.91
N ALA A 263 10.05 -27.34 3.30
CA ALA A 263 8.65 -27.50 3.73
C ALA A 263 8.51 -27.94 5.20
N THR A 264 9.53 -28.61 5.74
CA THR A 264 9.63 -29.11 7.12
C THR A 264 10.47 -28.23 8.03
N ALA A 265 10.96 -27.08 7.57
CA ALA A 265 11.75 -26.18 8.39
C ALA A 265 10.86 -25.54 9.46
N SER A 266 10.71 -26.21 10.58
CA SER A 266 10.24 -25.61 11.82
C SER A 266 11.40 -24.93 12.56
N HIS A 267 12.64 -25.42 12.41
CA HIS A 267 13.79 -25.01 13.24
C HIS A 267 15.15 -24.86 12.54
N ASP A 268 15.33 -25.37 11.31
CA ASP A 268 16.58 -25.20 10.57
C ASP A 268 16.39 -24.03 9.60
N GLY A 269 17.09 -22.92 9.84
CA GLY A 269 16.89 -21.63 9.18
C GLY A 269 16.92 -21.65 7.64
N ASP A 270 16.56 -20.51 7.04
CA ASP A 270 16.48 -20.36 5.58
C ASP A 270 17.83 -20.66 4.90
N ILE A 271 17.83 -21.55 3.89
CA ILE A 271 19.01 -21.76 3.04
C ILE A 271 18.99 -20.67 1.96
N VAL A 272 20.00 -19.80 2.00
CA VAL A 272 20.18 -18.74 1.00
C VAL A 272 21.15 -19.22 -0.07
N CYS A 273 20.66 -19.41 -1.29
CA CYS A 273 21.51 -19.54 -2.47
C CYS A 273 21.57 -18.17 -3.16
N ALA A 274 22.59 -17.38 -2.84
CA ALA A 274 22.90 -16.15 -3.53
C ALA A 274 24.19 -16.31 -4.33
N LYS A 275 24.25 -15.76 -5.54
CA LYS A 275 25.53 -15.48 -6.17
C LYS A 275 26.17 -14.37 -5.35
N ILE A 276 27.20 -14.69 -4.56
CA ILE A 276 27.91 -13.70 -3.74
C ILE A 276 28.35 -12.58 -4.69
N LEU A 277 27.81 -11.38 -4.46
CA LEU A 277 28.13 -10.20 -5.26
C LEU A 277 29.64 -9.92 -5.13
N GLU A 278 30.33 -9.72 -6.24
CA GLU A 278 31.67 -9.11 -6.22
C GLU A 278 31.50 -7.65 -5.80
N ILE A 279 31.67 -7.38 -4.51
CA ILE A 279 31.67 -6.02 -3.96
C ILE A 279 32.97 -5.35 -4.43
N HIS A 280 32.88 -4.61 -5.51
CA HIS A 280 33.94 -3.70 -5.93
C HIS A 280 33.82 -2.42 -5.09
N LEU A 281 34.70 -2.28 -4.10
CA LEU A 281 34.90 -1.01 -3.40
C LEU A 281 35.48 -0.01 -4.41
N ARG A 282 34.79 1.11 -4.63
CA ARG A 282 35.36 2.29 -5.29
C ARG A 282 36.04 3.18 -4.25
#